data_AF-A0A838F9R9-F1
#
_entry.id   AF-A0A838F9R9-F1
#
_cell.length_a   1.000
_cell.length_b   1.000
_cell.length_c   1.000
_cell.angle_alpha   90.00
_cell.angle_beta   90.00
_cell.angle_gamma   90.00
#
_symmetry.space_group_name_H-M   'P 1'
#
loop_
_entity.id
_entity.type
_entity.pdbx_description
1 polymer ?
#
loop_
_entity_poly.entity_id
_entity_poly.type
_entity_poly.pdbx_seq_one_letter_code
_entity_poly.pdbx_strand_id
1 'polypeptide(L)'
;MKTRNLYIMVGIIFLSLMYNPQNCFAYSVSNLTASYSNGQVFLTWTDPSESNLQYNIYRSNTKFTNTSQITSNKFLGFVRDNSSENIHLSQGGSQKVYYKIKDNGQPLTANQGLYVVTCTANQKYYYAVTITNLTTGIESKTITPGENALMTPVNETIAKPQPVFQKVVVASGGEEKQQYVQFGNNQETPLYPALNSTGSYGFNFYITKRGNAGNYPLVVIYEGEGAIAGGGVGLDASISDCYVLGVDDWLPIPDNSGNIGDNTHYCCYHENFNIYSNNNPVPTKGIVKTYPQRRYIEAIHWAESHFPIDANRIYTKGTSATGFGALLTAFIIPEEIAA
;
A
#
# COMPACT_ATOMS: atom_id res chain seq x y z
N MET A 1 -2.06 80.57 -42.98
CA MET A 1 -2.99 79.71 -43.76
C MET A 1 -2.42 78.30 -43.74
N LYS A 2 -3.16 77.34 -43.18
CA LYS A 2 -2.99 75.86 -43.28
C LYS A 2 -1.61 75.23 -42.99
N THR A 3 -1.56 74.47 -41.89
CA THR A 3 -1.16 73.03 -41.79
C THR A 3 -1.29 72.60 -40.32
N ARG A 4 -2.46 72.12 -39.86
CA ARG A 4 -2.83 70.69 -39.70
C ARG A 4 -1.68 69.79 -39.20
N ASN A 5 -1.59 69.61 -37.88
CA ASN A 5 -0.99 68.41 -37.29
C ASN A 5 -2.12 67.49 -36.79
N LEU A 6 -2.07 66.28 -37.32
CA LEU A 6 -3.09 65.26 -37.40
C LEU A 6 -2.78 64.18 -36.35
N TYR A 7 -3.79 63.92 -35.52
CA TYR A 7 -4.03 62.73 -34.69
C TYR A 7 -3.09 61.52 -34.90
N ILE A 8 -2.29 61.20 -33.88
CA ILE A 8 -1.81 59.83 -33.62
C ILE A 8 -2.18 59.51 -32.16
N MET A 9 -3.43 59.10 -31.95
CA MET A 9 -3.88 58.57 -30.66
C MET A 9 -5.02 57.58 -30.90
N VAL A 10 -4.75 56.52 -31.65
CA VAL A 10 -5.66 55.38 -31.81
C VAL A 10 -4.81 54.12 -31.97
N GLY A 11 -4.97 53.15 -31.07
CA GLY A 11 -4.57 51.76 -31.35
C GLY A 11 -3.77 50.99 -30.30
N ILE A 12 -3.91 51.24 -28.99
CA ILE A 12 -3.49 50.26 -27.95
C ILE A 12 -4.65 50.04 -26.97
N ILE A 13 -5.81 49.64 -27.49
CA ILE A 13 -6.92 49.13 -26.71
C ILE A 13 -7.50 48.01 -27.57
N PHE A 14 -7.61 46.79 -27.04
CA PHE A 14 -8.00 45.51 -27.68
C PHE A 14 -6.89 44.49 -27.95
N LEU A 15 -6.12 44.14 -26.91
CA LEU A 15 -5.61 42.76 -26.78
C LEU A 15 -5.65 42.31 -25.30
N SER A 16 -6.79 42.56 -24.65
CA SER A 16 -7.09 42.08 -23.30
C SER A 16 -8.20 41.03 -23.30
N LEU A 17 -8.56 40.54 -24.50
CA LEU A 17 -9.58 39.53 -24.69
C LEU A 17 -8.98 38.13 -24.56
N MET A 18 -9.40 37.46 -23.49
CA MET A 18 -9.47 36.01 -23.37
C MET A 18 -8.22 35.25 -22.92
N TYR A 19 -7.53 35.76 -21.90
CA TYR A 19 -7.16 34.83 -20.83
C TYR A 19 -8.42 34.56 -20.01
N ASN A 20 -9.29 33.67 -20.51
CA ASN A 20 -10.12 32.91 -19.59
C ASN A 20 -9.11 32.15 -18.75
N PRO A 21 -8.96 32.43 -17.43
CA PRO A 21 -8.35 31.43 -16.58
C PRO A 21 -9.24 30.22 -16.81
N GLN A 22 -8.73 29.24 -17.55
CA GLN A 22 -9.31 27.92 -17.46
C GLN A 22 -9.22 27.64 -15.97
N ASN A 23 -10.37 27.70 -15.30
CA ASN A 23 -10.54 27.18 -13.97
C ASN A 23 -10.18 25.70 -14.14
N CYS A 24 -8.89 25.43 -14.07
CA CYS A 24 -8.35 24.10 -14.04
C CYS A 24 -8.96 23.54 -12.78
N PHE A 25 -10.01 22.74 -12.94
CA PHE A 25 -10.73 22.18 -11.82
C PHE A 25 -9.71 21.39 -11.03
N ALA A 26 -9.35 21.97 -9.88
CA ALA A 26 -8.45 21.40 -8.93
C ALA A 26 -9.18 20.18 -8.36
N TYR A 27 -8.73 18.97 -8.73
CA TYR A 27 -9.25 17.75 -8.11
C TYR A 27 -9.05 17.83 -6.60
N SER A 28 -10.06 17.38 -5.85
CA SER A 28 -10.00 17.23 -4.41
C SER A 28 -10.73 15.96 -3.98
N VAL A 29 -10.26 15.35 -2.91
CA VAL A 29 -11.01 14.29 -2.22
C VAL A 29 -12.00 14.92 -1.26
N SER A 30 -13.03 14.18 -0.90
CA SER A 30 -13.97 14.58 0.16
C SER A 30 -14.05 13.51 1.23
N ASN A 31 -14.68 13.84 2.35
CA ASN A 31 -14.92 12.90 3.47
C ASN A 31 -13.65 12.20 3.95
N LEU A 32 -12.51 12.91 4.05
CA LEU A 32 -11.30 12.34 4.63
C LEU A 32 -11.56 11.95 6.09
N THR A 33 -11.38 10.68 6.39
CA THR A 33 -11.44 10.13 7.74
C THR A 33 -10.13 9.44 8.10
N ALA A 34 -9.89 9.29 9.40
CA ALA A 34 -8.71 8.60 9.91
C ALA A 34 -9.08 7.79 11.15
N SER A 35 -8.62 6.53 11.20
CA SER A 35 -8.81 5.66 12.36
C SER A 35 -7.50 5.00 12.76
N TYR A 36 -7.17 5.05 14.04
CA TYR A 36 -6.00 4.38 14.59
C TYR A 36 -6.33 2.93 14.96
N SER A 37 -5.43 2.00 14.65
CA SER A 37 -5.47 0.61 15.10
C SER A 37 -4.07 0.02 15.13
N ASN A 38 -3.65 -0.55 16.27
CA ASN A 38 -2.42 -1.32 16.44
C ASN A 38 -1.17 -0.74 15.78
N GLY A 39 -0.81 0.52 16.09
CA GLY A 39 0.39 1.12 15.53
C GLY A 39 0.24 1.61 14.09
N GLN A 40 -0.98 1.60 13.55
CA GLN A 40 -1.29 2.15 12.23
C GLN A 40 -2.43 3.15 12.27
N VAL A 41 -2.42 4.08 11.30
CA VAL A 41 -3.57 4.96 11.01
C VAL A 41 -4.06 4.66 9.60
N PHE A 42 -5.33 4.30 9.49
CA PHE A 42 -6.03 4.05 8.24
C PHE A 42 -6.73 5.34 7.81
N LEU A 43 -6.24 5.93 6.72
CA LEU A 43 -6.83 7.09 6.07
C LEU A 43 -7.73 6.60 4.93
N THR A 44 -8.98 7.07 4.91
CA THR A 44 -9.91 6.81 3.80
C THR A 44 -10.61 8.09 3.41
N TRP A 45 -11.02 8.19 2.15
CA TRP A 45 -11.70 9.36 1.59
C TRP A 45 -12.60 8.91 0.44
N THR A 46 -13.46 9.81 -0.05
CA THR A 46 -14.20 9.62 -1.30
C THR A 46 -13.36 10.11 -2.48
N ASP A 47 -13.11 9.22 -3.43
CA ASP A 47 -12.38 9.53 -4.66
C ASP A 47 -13.25 10.40 -5.59
N PRO A 48 -12.64 11.34 -6.34
CA PRO A 48 -13.32 11.97 -7.47
C PRO A 48 -13.62 10.93 -8.57
N SER A 49 -14.48 11.29 -9.52
CA SER A 49 -14.90 10.39 -10.61
C SER A 49 -13.81 10.11 -11.65
N GLU A 50 -12.80 10.96 -11.69
CA GLU A 50 -11.71 10.93 -12.65
C GLU A 50 -10.69 9.86 -12.32
N SER A 51 -10.06 9.32 -13.37
CA SER A 51 -9.02 8.31 -13.28
C SER A 51 -7.64 8.87 -13.60
N ASN A 52 -6.63 8.02 -13.49
CA ASN A 52 -5.21 8.33 -13.60
C ASN A 52 -4.72 9.33 -12.55
N LEU A 53 -5.23 9.21 -11.32
CA LEU A 53 -4.91 10.11 -10.21
C LEU A 53 -3.94 9.50 -9.20
N GLN A 54 -3.08 10.33 -8.64
CA GLN A 54 -2.21 10.01 -7.51
C GLN A 54 -2.65 10.83 -6.30
N TYR A 55 -2.81 10.17 -5.15
CA TYR A 55 -3.15 10.82 -3.88
C TYR A 55 -1.89 10.96 -3.04
N ASN A 56 -1.50 12.20 -2.77
CA ASN A 56 -0.32 12.52 -1.96
C ASN A 56 -0.76 12.77 -0.52
N ILE A 57 -0.09 12.10 0.42
CA ILE A 57 -0.45 12.15 1.82
C ILE A 57 0.54 13.02 2.57
N TYR A 58 0.01 13.94 3.37
CA TYR A 58 0.79 14.82 4.24
C TYR A 58 0.42 14.60 5.70
N ARG A 59 1.41 14.67 6.58
CA ARG A 59 1.27 14.56 8.03
C ARG A 59 1.93 15.73 8.74
N SER A 60 1.27 16.28 9.75
CA SER A 60 1.76 17.45 10.49
C SER A 60 1.27 17.45 11.92
N ASN A 61 2.08 17.97 12.85
CA ASN A 61 1.67 18.21 14.24
C ASN A 61 0.75 19.45 14.40
N THR A 62 0.62 20.24 13.33
CA THR A 62 -0.27 21.39 13.22
C THR A 62 -1.30 21.16 12.12
N LYS A 63 -2.52 21.66 12.32
CA LYS A 63 -3.62 21.54 11.37
C LYS A 63 -3.26 22.15 10.00
N PHE A 64 -3.64 21.47 8.93
CA PHE A 64 -3.57 22.02 7.57
C PHE A 64 -4.78 22.95 7.33
N THR A 65 -4.49 24.17 6.91
CA THR A 65 -5.44 25.28 6.70
C THR A 65 -5.24 25.98 5.37
N ASN A 66 -4.05 25.84 4.74
CA ASN A 66 -3.76 26.42 3.44
C ASN A 66 -2.60 25.69 2.73
N THR A 67 -2.42 25.98 1.45
CA THR A 67 -1.43 25.37 0.55
C THR A 67 0.03 25.56 0.96
N SER A 68 0.39 26.64 1.66
CA SER A 68 1.79 26.88 2.08
C SER A 68 2.29 25.81 3.06
N GLN A 69 1.38 25.08 3.69
CA GLN A 69 1.70 24.00 4.62
C GLN A 69 1.96 22.66 3.92
N ILE A 70 1.75 22.56 2.60
CA ILE A 70 1.97 21.36 1.79
C ILE A 70 3.41 21.34 1.29
N THR A 71 4.28 20.86 2.17
CA THR A 71 5.75 20.88 2.03
C THR A 71 6.33 19.48 2.00
N SER A 72 7.53 19.33 1.42
CA SER A 72 8.21 18.04 1.27
C SER A 72 8.52 17.36 2.60
N ASN A 73 8.86 18.11 3.65
CA ASN A 73 9.11 17.55 4.99
C ASN A 73 7.86 17.02 5.70
N LYS A 74 6.66 17.28 5.18
CA LYS A 74 5.39 16.75 5.68
C LYS A 74 4.84 15.65 4.80
N PHE A 75 5.40 15.44 3.61
CA PHE A 75 4.98 14.41 2.68
C PHE A 75 5.35 13.03 3.23
N LEU A 76 4.37 12.13 3.31
CA LEU A 76 4.59 10.74 3.73
C LEU A 76 4.78 9.79 2.55
N GLY A 77 4.07 10.02 1.47
CA GLY A 77 4.05 9.13 0.32
C GLY A 77 2.76 9.31 -0.47
N PHE A 78 2.51 8.39 -1.40
CA PHE A 78 1.34 8.44 -2.26
C PHE A 78 0.76 7.07 -2.57
N VAL A 79 -0.45 7.05 -3.10
CA VAL A 79 -1.13 5.87 -3.66
C VAL A 79 -1.88 6.25 -4.95
N ARG A 80 -2.36 5.25 -5.69
CA ARG A 80 -3.15 5.40 -6.92
C ARG A 80 -4.66 5.44 -6.64
N ASP A 81 -5.46 5.74 -7.66
CA ASP A 81 -6.94 5.79 -7.69
C ASP A 81 -7.67 4.46 -7.55
N ASN A 82 -6.92 3.38 -7.44
CA ASN A 82 -7.42 2.07 -7.05
C ASN A 82 -6.87 1.63 -5.68
N SER A 83 -6.49 2.57 -4.81
CA SER A 83 -5.81 2.27 -3.54
C SER A 83 -6.61 1.43 -2.53
N SER A 84 -7.95 1.48 -2.59
CA SER A 84 -8.81 0.60 -1.79
C SER A 84 -9.02 -0.79 -2.40
N GLU A 85 -8.68 -0.95 -3.69
CA GLU A 85 -8.83 -2.21 -4.41
C GLU A 85 -7.66 -3.14 -4.09
N ASN A 86 -7.97 -4.38 -3.74
CA ASN A 86 -7.01 -5.45 -3.69
C ASN A 86 -6.78 -5.98 -5.11
N ILE A 87 -6.02 -5.20 -5.89
CA ILE A 87 -5.78 -5.43 -7.32
C ILE A 87 -5.35 -6.87 -7.59
N HIS A 88 -4.45 -7.41 -6.75
CA HIS A 88 -3.97 -8.78 -6.90
C HIS A 88 -5.12 -9.80 -6.85
N LEU A 89 -6.00 -9.70 -5.84
CA LEU A 89 -7.15 -10.59 -5.74
C LEU A 89 -8.23 -10.30 -6.81
N SER A 90 -8.39 -9.04 -7.24
CA SER A 90 -9.33 -8.67 -8.31
C SER A 90 -8.96 -9.31 -9.65
N GLN A 91 -7.67 -9.43 -9.97
CA GLN A 91 -7.21 -9.94 -11.26
C GLN A 91 -7.50 -11.43 -11.50
N GLY A 92 -7.57 -12.22 -10.44
CA GLY A 92 -7.94 -13.64 -10.55
C GLY A 92 -9.43 -13.93 -10.57
N GLY A 93 -10.27 -12.90 -10.40
CA GLY A 93 -11.71 -13.05 -10.24
C GLY A 93 -12.51 -12.34 -11.32
N SER A 94 -13.81 -12.65 -11.39
CA SER A 94 -14.78 -11.91 -12.20
C SER A 94 -15.31 -10.64 -11.49
N GLN A 95 -14.90 -10.42 -10.24
CA GLN A 95 -15.37 -9.32 -9.40
C GLN A 95 -14.20 -8.62 -8.75
N LYS A 96 -14.30 -7.28 -8.66
CA LYS A 96 -13.35 -6.46 -7.91
C LYS A 96 -13.42 -6.79 -6.43
N VAL A 97 -12.27 -6.94 -5.80
CA VAL A 97 -12.12 -7.18 -4.38
C VAL A 97 -11.56 -5.93 -3.73
N TYR A 98 -12.21 -5.45 -2.67
CA TYR A 98 -11.77 -4.28 -1.92
C TYR A 98 -11.26 -4.69 -0.54
N TYR A 99 -10.29 -3.94 -0.03
CA TYR A 99 -9.71 -4.19 1.29
C TYR A 99 -10.72 -3.97 2.41
N LYS A 100 -10.63 -4.81 3.44
CA LYS A 100 -11.11 -4.48 4.79
C LYS A 100 -9.99 -3.82 5.57
N ILE A 101 -10.33 -2.80 6.36
CA ILE A 101 -9.41 -2.09 7.26
C ILE A 101 -9.60 -2.47 8.75
N LYS A 102 -10.54 -3.38 9.02
CA LYS A 102 -10.80 -3.94 10.35
C LYS A 102 -11.28 -5.39 10.20
N ASP A 103 -10.86 -6.24 11.12
CA ASP A 103 -11.32 -7.62 11.20
C ASP A 103 -12.85 -7.68 11.26
N ASN A 104 -13.43 -8.55 10.44
CA ASN A 104 -14.88 -8.71 10.28
C ASN A 104 -15.62 -7.43 9.86
N GLY A 105 -14.89 -6.39 9.43
CA GLY A 105 -15.44 -5.17 8.86
C GLY A 105 -16.01 -5.40 7.47
N GLN A 106 -16.70 -4.37 6.96
CA GLN A 106 -17.10 -4.33 5.57
C GLN A 106 -15.88 -3.96 4.70
N PRO A 107 -15.76 -4.55 3.49
CA PRO A 107 -14.83 -4.06 2.50
C PRO A 107 -15.10 -2.59 2.19
N LEU A 108 -14.06 -1.84 1.81
CA LEU A 108 -14.21 -0.53 1.20
C LEU A 108 -14.98 -0.63 -0.13
N THR A 109 -15.40 0.52 -0.66
CA THR A 109 -16.14 0.62 -1.92
C THR A 109 -15.28 1.15 -3.06
N ALA A 110 -15.79 1.01 -4.29
CA ALA A 110 -15.11 1.43 -5.52
C ALA A 110 -14.78 2.92 -5.64
N ASN A 111 -15.43 3.76 -4.83
CA ASN A 111 -15.26 5.21 -4.78
C ASN A 111 -14.52 5.68 -3.53
N GLN A 112 -13.81 4.76 -2.85
CA GLN A 112 -13.01 5.10 -1.69
C GLN A 112 -11.53 4.93 -1.98
N GLY A 113 -10.71 5.86 -1.49
CA GLY A 113 -9.27 5.70 -1.42
C GLY A 113 -8.80 5.18 -0.06
N LEU A 114 -7.58 4.65 -0.02
CA LEU A 114 -6.95 4.09 1.18
C LEU A 114 -5.46 4.43 1.24
N TYR A 115 -5.01 4.94 2.39
CA TYR A 115 -3.59 4.97 2.74
C TYR A 115 -3.41 4.55 4.19
N VAL A 116 -2.43 3.69 4.46
CA VAL A 116 -2.13 3.20 5.81
C VAL A 116 -0.77 3.73 6.25
N VAL A 117 -0.77 4.40 7.40
CA VAL A 117 0.41 5.01 8.01
C VAL A 117 0.89 4.12 9.15
N THR A 118 2.12 3.62 9.10
CA THR A 118 2.82 3.09 10.29
C THR A 118 3.22 4.23 11.22
N CYS A 119 2.79 4.15 12.48
CA CYS A 119 3.02 5.20 13.49
C CYS A 119 4.47 5.18 13.97
N THR A 120 5.16 6.32 13.86
CA THR A 120 6.59 6.44 14.19
C THR A 120 6.84 7.15 15.51
N ALA A 121 5.80 7.70 16.14
CA ALA A 121 5.88 8.43 17.39
C ALA A 121 4.55 8.37 18.16
N ASN A 122 4.62 8.50 19.49
CA ASN A 122 3.44 8.69 20.35
C ASN A 122 3.05 10.18 20.31
N GLN A 123 2.34 10.59 19.26
CA GLN A 123 2.07 12.00 19.00
C GLN A 123 0.72 12.23 18.29
N LYS A 124 0.16 13.43 18.47
CA LYS A 124 -1.01 13.91 17.73
C LYS A 124 -0.61 14.41 16.35
N TYR A 125 -1.24 13.87 15.30
CA TYR A 125 -1.03 14.33 13.93
C TYR A 125 -2.33 14.65 13.20
N TYR A 126 -2.27 15.67 12.36
CA TYR A 126 -3.25 15.99 11.33
C TYR A 126 -2.77 15.42 10.00
N TYR A 127 -3.72 15.02 9.16
CA TYR A 127 -3.44 14.54 7.82
C TYR A 127 -4.17 15.39 6.78
N ALA A 128 -3.59 15.46 5.59
CA ALA A 128 -4.21 16.04 4.41
C ALA A 128 -3.90 15.19 3.18
N VAL A 129 -4.79 15.25 2.20
CA VAL A 129 -4.68 14.54 0.92
C VAL A 129 -4.79 15.55 -0.20
N THR A 130 -3.78 15.57 -1.07
CA THR A 130 -3.81 16.33 -2.33
C THR A 130 -3.80 15.36 -3.50
N ILE A 131 -4.13 15.85 -4.69
CA ILE A 131 -4.24 15.01 -5.89
C ILE A 131 -3.27 15.51 -6.96
N THR A 132 -2.45 14.62 -7.50
CA THR A 132 -1.73 14.84 -8.76
C THR A 132 -2.47 14.16 -9.90
N ASN A 133 -2.82 14.92 -10.93
CA ASN A 133 -3.27 14.35 -12.19
C ASN A 133 -2.04 13.86 -12.95
N LEU A 134 -1.88 12.55 -13.16
CA LEU A 134 -0.67 12.02 -13.81
C LEU A 134 -0.60 12.30 -15.30
N THR A 135 -1.71 12.65 -15.96
CA THR A 135 -1.71 13.07 -17.36
C THR A 135 -1.02 14.43 -17.51
N THR A 136 -1.23 15.36 -16.57
CA THR A 136 -0.62 16.70 -16.62
C THR A 136 0.64 16.83 -15.76
N GLY A 137 0.83 15.93 -14.79
CA GLY A 137 1.87 16.01 -13.77
C GLY A 137 1.63 17.12 -12.72
N ILE A 138 0.46 17.76 -12.73
CA ILE A 138 0.17 18.91 -11.86
C ILE A 138 -0.55 18.43 -10.59
N GLU A 139 -0.03 18.85 -9.44
CA GLU A 139 -0.63 18.62 -8.13
C GLU A 139 -1.56 19.77 -7.73
N SER A 140 -2.81 19.43 -7.42
CA SER A 140 -3.78 20.31 -6.77
C SER A 140 -3.51 20.39 -5.27
N LYS A 141 -2.80 21.43 -4.84
CA LYS A 141 -2.44 21.65 -3.42
C LYS A 141 -3.46 22.45 -2.61
N THR A 142 -4.66 22.65 -3.14
CA THR A 142 -5.73 23.38 -2.43
C THR A 142 -6.14 22.59 -1.20
N ILE A 143 -6.25 23.27 -0.06
CA ILE A 143 -6.65 22.67 1.22
C ILE A 143 -7.98 23.24 1.66
N THR A 144 -8.96 22.36 1.82
CA THR A 144 -10.27 22.65 2.40
C THR A 144 -10.42 21.87 3.71
N PRO A 145 -10.20 22.52 4.87
CA PRO A 145 -10.30 21.85 6.16
C PRO A 145 -11.68 21.23 6.39
N GLY A 146 -11.71 19.96 6.78
CA GLY A 146 -12.93 19.17 6.93
C GLY A 146 -13.31 18.34 5.69
N GLU A 147 -12.68 18.59 4.54
CA GLU A 147 -12.91 17.81 3.33
C GLU A 147 -11.70 16.94 3.00
N ASN A 148 -10.59 17.55 2.55
CA ASN A 148 -9.34 16.88 2.22
C ASN A 148 -8.24 17.07 3.27
N ALA A 149 -8.59 17.65 4.43
CA ALA A 149 -7.71 17.81 5.57
C ALA A 149 -8.47 17.61 6.89
N LEU A 150 -7.91 16.83 7.81
CA LEU A 150 -8.56 16.54 9.08
C LEU A 150 -8.68 17.78 9.97
N MET A 151 -9.85 17.93 10.58
CA MET A 151 -10.10 19.00 11.57
C MET A 151 -9.68 18.62 13.00
N THR A 152 -9.55 17.33 13.28
CA THR A 152 -9.15 16.79 14.58
C THR A 152 -7.93 15.90 14.36
N PRO A 153 -6.88 15.99 15.21
CA PRO A 153 -5.72 15.15 15.04
C PRO A 153 -6.05 13.70 15.48
N VAL A 154 -5.32 12.75 14.90
CA VAL A 154 -5.28 11.37 15.37
C VAL A 154 -4.19 11.24 16.43
N ASN A 155 -4.49 10.55 17.53
CA ASN A 155 -3.48 10.16 18.52
C ASN A 155 -2.73 8.93 17.97
N GLU A 156 -1.59 9.13 17.32
CA GLU A 156 -0.71 8.01 16.96
C GLU A 156 -0.07 7.43 18.23
N THR A 157 0.11 6.12 18.23
CA THR A 157 0.89 5.39 19.24
C THR A 157 1.72 4.35 18.53
N ILE A 158 2.99 4.22 18.88
CA ILE A 158 3.85 3.15 18.38
C ILE A 158 3.36 1.84 18.99
N ALA A 159 2.97 0.92 18.13
CA ALA A 159 2.72 -0.48 18.45
C ALA A 159 3.08 -1.31 17.22
N LYS A 160 3.21 -2.63 17.38
CA LYS A 160 3.45 -3.53 16.24
C LYS A 160 2.18 -3.63 15.38
N PRO A 161 2.19 -3.18 14.10
CA PRO A 161 1.12 -3.39 13.15
C PRO A 161 0.61 -4.83 13.15
N GLN A 162 -0.71 -4.96 13.04
CA GLN A 162 -1.38 -6.25 12.96
C GLN A 162 -2.04 -6.39 11.58
N PRO A 163 -1.87 -7.54 10.91
CA PRO A 163 -2.63 -7.88 9.71
C PRO A 163 -4.15 -7.80 9.93
N VAL A 164 -4.87 -7.47 8.87
CA VAL A 164 -6.33 -7.38 8.88
C VAL A 164 -6.93 -8.61 8.21
N PHE A 165 -7.79 -9.33 8.93
CA PHE A 165 -8.54 -10.46 8.40
C PHE A 165 -9.48 -10.01 7.26
N GLN A 166 -9.34 -10.66 6.11
CA GLN A 166 -10.13 -10.37 4.93
C GLN A 166 -11.30 -11.33 4.79
N LYS A 167 -11.04 -12.63 4.67
CA LYS A 167 -12.07 -13.66 4.45
C LYS A 167 -11.53 -15.07 4.67
N VAL A 168 -12.42 -16.05 4.75
CA VAL A 168 -12.09 -17.47 4.57
C VAL A 168 -12.34 -17.84 3.11
N VAL A 169 -11.40 -18.57 2.50
CA VAL A 169 -11.57 -19.19 1.18
C VAL A 169 -11.46 -20.70 1.35
N VAL A 170 -12.43 -21.44 0.83
CA VAL A 170 -12.40 -22.91 0.81
C VAL A 170 -11.78 -23.36 -0.50
N ALA A 171 -10.63 -24.02 -0.44
CA ALA A 171 -9.99 -24.61 -1.60
C ALA A 171 -10.80 -25.82 -2.13
N SER A 172 -10.54 -26.25 -3.36
CA SER A 172 -11.25 -27.39 -3.98
C SER A 172 -11.21 -28.69 -3.18
N GLY A 173 -10.19 -28.86 -2.31
CA GLY A 173 -10.06 -29.99 -1.39
C GLY A 173 -10.83 -29.85 -0.06
N GLY A 174 -11.66 -28.82 0.11
CA GLY A 174 -12.40 -28.54 1.35
C GLY A 174 -11.58 -27.83 2.43
N GLU A 175 -10.34 -27.48 2.12
CA GLU A 175 -9.42 -26.85 3.06
C GLU A 175 -9.69 -25.35 3.20
N GLU A 176 -9.82 -24.88 4.43
CA GLU A 176 -10.10 -23.48 4.74
C GLU A 176 -8.81 -22.65 4.85
N LYS A 177 -8.69 -21.63 4.00
CA LYS A 177 -7.61 -20.64 4.03
C LYS A 177 -8.13 -19.34 4.63
N GLN A 178 -7.61 -18.94 5.79
CA GLN A 178 -7.89 -17.64 6.38
C GLN A 178 -6.97 -16.60 5.75
N GLN A 179 -7.53 -15.69 4.95
CA GLN A 179 -6.78 -14.66 4.25
C GLN A 179 -6.68 -13.39 5.08
N TYR A 180 -5.47 -12.84 5.11
CA TYR A 180 -5.12 -11.62 5.81
C TYR A 180 -4.39 -10.67 4.87
N VAL A 181 -4.42 -9.39 5.22
CA VAL A 181 -3.63 -8.34 4.55
C VAL A 181 -2.74 -7.67 5.57
N GLN A 182 -1.44 -7.68 5.30
CA GLN A 182 -0.46 -6.88 6.02
C GLN A 182 -0.28 -5.56 5.29
N PHE A 183 -0.73 -4.47 5.89
CA PHE A 183 -0.51 -3.13 5.32
C PHE A 183 0.89 -2.64 5.67
N GLY A 184 1.63 -2.20 4.64
CA GLY A 184 3.00 -1.74 4.77
C GLY A 184 3.24 -0.43 4.04
N ASN A 185 4.16 0.38 4.57
CA ASN A 185 4.66 1.59 3.94
C ASN A 185 6.19 1.70 4.11
N ASN A 186 6.74 2.88 3.81
CA ASN A 186 8.19 3.16 3.88
C ASN A 186 8.69 3.64 5.25
N GLN A 187 7.84 3.61 6.28
CA GLN A 187 8.23 4.02 7.63
C GLN A 187 8.75 2.82 8.42
N GLU A 188 9.88 3.02 9.09
CA GLU A 188 10.52 2.02 9.96
C GLU A 188 10.43 2.49 11.42
N THR A 189 10.20 1.54 12.32
CA THR A 189 10.13 1.77 13.76
C THR A 189 10.96 0.71 14.50
N PRO A 190 11.27 0.91 15.79
CA PRO A 190 11.92 -0.13 16.58
C PRO A 190 11.13 -1.44 16.71
N LEU A 191 9.82 -1.43 16.44
CA LEU A 191 8.93 -2.59 16.58
C LEU A 191 8.51 -3.21 15.25
N TYR A 192 8.77 -2.53 14.14
CA TYR A 192 8.27 -2.92 12.83
C TYR A 192 9.10 -2.32 11.70
N PRO A 193 9.60 -3.14 10.76
CA PRO A 193 10.42 -2.65 9.66
C PRO A 193 9.57 -1.91 8.62
N ALA A 194 10.21 -1.06 7.81
CA ALA A 194 9.57 -0.61 6.56
C ALA A 194 9.38 -1.83 5.65
N LEU A 195 8.17 -1.98 5.08
CA LEU A 195 7.76 -3.12 4.26
C LEU A 195 7.67 -2.79 2.76
N ASN A 196 7.83 -1.51 2.42
CA ASN A 196 7.77 -1.03 1.05
C ASN A 196 8.66 0.20 0.87
N SER A 197 9.09 0.50 -0.35
CA SER A 197 9.90 1.68 -0.69
C SER A 197 9.06 2.95 -0.83
N THR A 198 7.87 2.82 -1.42
CA THR A 198 7.05 3.96 -1.82
C THR A 198 5.59 3.73 -1.52
N GLY A 199 4.96 4.71 -0.87
CA GLY A 199 3.51 4.70 -0.63
C GLY A 199 3.06 3.72 0.45
N SER A 200 1.79 3.34 0.39
CA SER A 200 1.16 2.37 1.28
C SER A 200 0.53 1.27 0.42
N TYR A 201 0.79 0.00 0.74
CA TYR A 201 0.20 -1.12 0.03
C TYR A 201 -0.22 -2.25 0.97
N GLY A 202 -1.25 -3.01 0.59
CA GLY A 202 -1.71 -4.18 1.31
C GLY A 202 -1.12 -5.46 0.70
N PHE A 203 -0.40 -6.24 1.50
CA PHE A 203 0.23 -7.49 1.06
C PHE A 203 -0.58 -8.68 1.57
N ASN A 204 -0.99 -9.55 0.65
CA ASN A 204 -1.83 -10.69 0.99
C ASN A 204 -0.99 -11.84 1.53
N PHE A 205 -1.56 -12.57 2.49
CA PHE A 205 -1.08 -13.88 2.88
C PHE A 205 -2.25 -14.70 3.43
N TYR A 206 -2.06 -15.99 3.64
CA TYR A 206 -3.07 -16.82 4.28
C TYR A 206 -2.47 -17.77 5.29
N ILE A 207 -3.30 -18.20 6.23
CA ILE A 207 -2.96 -19.27 7.16
C ILE A 207 -4.03 -20.36 7.11
N THR A 208 -3.57 -21.60 7.20
CA THR A 208 -4.43 -22.78 7.20
C THR A 208 -4.00 -23.74 8.29
N LYS A 209 -4.99 -24.29 9.01
CA LYS A 209 -4.77 -25.36 9.99
C LYS A 209 -5.00 -26.72 9.34
N ARG A 210 -4.07 -27.66 9.56
CA ARG A 210 -4.19 -29.06 9.13
C ARG A 210 -4.06 -29.99 10.32
N GLY A 211 -4.94 -30.99 10.40
CA GLY A 211 -4.88 -32.04 11.42
C GLY A 211 -5.20 -31.57 12.84
N ASN A 212 -4.90 -32.44 13.82
CA ASN A 212 -5.39 -32.36 15.20
C ASN A 212 -4.27 -32.50 16.26
N ALA A 213 -3.02 -32.21 15.88
CA ALA A 213 -1.89 -32.22 16.82
C ALA A 213 -2.09 -31.30 18.03
N GLY A 214 -1.45 -31.64 19.15
CA GLY A 214 -1.42 -30.79 20.35
C GLY A 214 -0.53 -29.55 20.20
N ASN A 215 0.57 -29.68 19.45
CA ASN A 215 1.51 -28.59 19.11
C ASN A 215 1.76 -28.61 17.60
N TYR A 216 1.50 -27.50 16.92
CA TYR A 216 1.58 -27.44 15.47
C TYR A 216 2.91 -26.84 15.01
N PRO A 217 3.71 -27.52 14.17
CA PRO A 217 4.75 -26.84 13.43
C PRO A 217 4.15 -25.84 12.44
N LEU A 218 4.94 -24.87 12.00
CA LEU A 218 4.57 -23.94 10.93
C LEU A 218 5.33 -24.30 9.66
N VAL A 219 4.62 -24.45 8.54
CA VAL A 219 5.23 -24.59 7.21
C VAL A 219 4.93 -23.32 6.41
N VAL A 220 5.97 -22.56 6.09
CA VAL A 220 5.90 -21.35 5.26
C VAL A 220 6.07 -21.75 3.80
N ILE A 221 5.07 -21.42 2.97
CA ILE A 221 5.05 -21.73 1.56
C ILE A 221 5.03 -20.44 0.75
N TYR A 222 5.98 -20.35 -0.17
CA TYR A 222 6.15 -19.22 -1.07
C TYR A 222 5.39 -19.54 -2.36
N GLU A 223 4.34 -18.76 -2.64
CA GLU A 223 3.45 -18.98 -3.78
C GLU A 223 4.17 -18.74 -5.12
N GLY A 224 3.67 -19.30 -6.23
CA GLY A 224 4.31 -19.09 -7.54
C GLY A 224 4.37 -17.62 -7.95
N GLU A 225 5.24 -17.30 -8.92
CA GLU A 225 5.25 -15.99 -9.56
C GLU A 225 3.86 -15.67 -10.15
N GLY A 226 3.28 -14.53 -9.76
CA GLY A 226 1.93 -14.14 -10.16
C GLY A 226 0.80 -15.01 -9.58
N ALA A 227 1.10 -15.95 -8.69
CA ALA A 227 0.09 -16.74 -8.03
C ALA A 227 -0.62 -15.90 -6.95
N ILE A 228 -1.94 -15.98 -6.96
CA ILE A 228 -2.78 -15.29 -5.99
C ILE A 228 -2.73 -16.05 -4.68
N ALA A 229 -2.48 -15.37 -3.56
CA ALA A 229 -2.58 -15.96 -2.23
C ALA A 229 -3.95 -16.65 -2.07
N GLY A 230 -3.97 -17.99 -2.11
CA GLY A 230 -5.20 -18.79 -2.05
C GLY A 230 -5.60 -19.51 -3.35
N GLY A 231 -4.99 -19.16 -4.49
CA GLY A 231 -5.23 -19.72 -5.83
C GLY A 231 -4.83 -21.18 -6.00
N GLY A 232 -4.25 -21.79 -4.96
CA GLY A 232 -4.12 -23.23 -4.87
C GLY A 232 -2.77 -23.74 -5.34
N VAL A 233 -1.66 -23.23 -4.77
CA VAL A 233 -0.51 -24.13 -4.58
C VAL A 233 -1.07 -25.36 -3.88
N GLY A 234 -1.12 -26.46 -4.64
CA GLY A 234 -1.59 -27.74 -4.18
C GLY A 234 -0.71 -28.12 -3.02
N LEU A 235 -1.21 -27.89 -1.82
CA LEU A 235 -0.49 -28.18 -0.61
C LEU A 235 -0.32 -29.70 -0.56
N ASP A 236 0.93 -30.13 -0.60
CA ASP A 236 1.33 -31.53 -0.55
C ASP A 236 0.53 -32.28 0.53
N ALA A 237 -0.19 -33.32 0.13
CA ALA A 237 -1.06 -34.07 1.03
C ALA A 237 -0.28 -34.75 2.18
N SER A 238 1.04 -34.92 2.03
CA SER A 238 1.90 -35.43 3.10
C SER A 238 2.12 -34.41 4.23
N ILE A 239 1.92 -33.11 3.99
CA ILE A 239 2.01 -32.06 5.00
C ILE A 239 0.71 -32.07 5.80
N SER A 240 0.74 -32.62 7.01
CA SER A 240 -0.40 -32.72 7.92
C SER A 240 0.00 -32.29 9.34
N ASP A 241 -0.98 -32.17 10.24
CA ASP A 241 -0.74 -31.85 11.67
C ASP A 241 0.10 -30.58 11.90
N CYS A 242 -0.14 -29.53 11.10
CA CYS A 242 0.61 -28.27 11.10
C CYS A 242 -0.27 -27.05 10.81
N TYR A 243 0.30 -25.86 10.99
CA TYR A 243 -0.16 -24.66 10.30
C TYR A 243 0.63 -24.47 9.02
N VAL A 244 -0.04 -24.02 7.96
CA VAL A 244 0.57 -23.61 6.71
C VAL A 244 0.38 -22.11 6.55
N LEU A 245 1.46 -21.36 6.39
CA LEU A 245 1.46 -19.93 6.07
C LEU A 245 1.86 -19.75 4.61
N GLY A 246 0.92 -19.34 3.77
CA GLY A 246 1.19 -19.03 2.38
C GLY A 246 1.43 -17.53 2.18
N VAL A 247 2.58 -17.18 1.60
CA VAL A 247 2.97 -15.80 1.29
C VAL A 247 3.16 -15.63 -0.22
N ASP A 248 2.76 -14.48 -0.76
CA ASP A 248 2.98 -14.12 -2.16
C ASP A 248 4.05 -13.02 -2.32
N ASP A 249 4.58 -12.89 -3.54
CA ASP A 249 5.48 -11.79 -3.89
C ASP A 249 4.90 -10.98 -5.04
N TRP A 250 3.81 -10.25 -4.77
CA TRP A 250 3.17 -9.44 -5.78
C TRP A 250 3.36 -7.94 -5.50
N LEU A 251 3.59 -7.16 -6.56
CA LEU A 251 3.66 -5.70 -6.56
C LEU A 251 2.78 -5.10 -7.67
N PRO A 252 2.16 -3.91 -7.46
CA PRO A 252 1.28 -3.26 -8.43
C PRO A 252 2.04 -2.52 -9.54
N ILE A 253 3.07 -3.13 -10.09
CA ILE A 253 3.91 -2.54 -11.14
C ILE A 253 3.16 -2.65 -12.46
N PRO A 254 2.90 -1.55 -13.19
CA PRO A 254 2.26 -1.62 -14.49
C PRO A 254 3.24 -2.14 -15.55
N ASP A 255 2.78 -2.94 -16.51
CA ASP A 255 3.56 -3.35 -17.69
C ASP A 255 3.34 -2.38 -18.88
N ASN A 256 4.04 -2.62 -19.99
CA ASN A 256 3.91 -1.81 -21.21
C ASN A 256 2.56 -1.94 -21.92
N SER A 257 1.76 -2.95 -21.56
CA SER A 257 0.42 -3.19 -22.08
C SER A 257 -0.67 -2.60 -21.17
N GLY A 258 -0.29 -1.98 -20.05
CA GLY A 258 -1.21 -1.42 -19.07
C GLY A 258 -1.79 -2.45 -18.10
N ASN A 259 -1.34 -3.71 -18.14
CA ASN A 259 -1.63 -4.66 -17.07
C ASN A 259 -0.87 -4.22 -15.82
N ILE A 260 -1.32 -4.65 -14.65
CA ILE A 260 -0.69 -4.36 -13.37
C ILE A 260 -0.27 -5.69 -12.75
N GLY A 261 0.90 -5.75 -12.14
CA GLY A 261 1.36 -6.96 -11.47
C GLY A 261 2.74 -7.34 -11.95
N ASP A 262 3.66 -7.39 -11.01
CA ASP A 262 4.99 -7.96 -11.18
C ASP A 262 5.46 -8.45 -9.79
N ASN A 263 6.68 -8.93 -9.69
CA ASN A 263 7.25 -9.50 -8.48
C ASN A 263 8.70 -9.07 -8.30
N THR A 264 9.27 -9.43 -7.16
CA THR A 264 10.65 -9.11 -6.79
C THR A 264 11.54 -10.34 -6.80
N HIS A 265 11.00 -11.47 -7.26
CA HIS A 265 11.57 -12.80 -7.11
C HIS A 265 12.02 -13.07 -5.67
N TYR A 266 11.19 -12.70 -4.70
CA TYR A 266 11.37 -12.90 -3.26
C TYR A 266 12.59 -12.22 -2.64
N CYS A 267 13.29 -11.33 -3.35
CA CYS A 267 14.50 -10.68 -2.80
C CYS A 267 14.18 -9.32 -2.18
N CYS A 268 14.19 -8.31 -3.05
CA CYS A 268 14.64 -6.99 -2.66
C CYS A 268 14.48 -5.99 -3.79
N TYR A 269 14.40 -4.72 -3.43
CA TYR A 269 14.43 -3.60 -4.37
C TYR A 269 14.98 -2.35 -3.69
N HIS A 270 15.36 -1.37 -4.51
CA HIS A 270 15.96 -0.12 -4.03
C HIS A 270 14.94 0.71 -3.22
N GLU A 271 15.39 1.44 -2.21
CA GLU A 271 14.50 2.26 -1.38
C GLU A 271 13.79 3.40 -2.11
N ASN A 272 14.25 3.76 -3.31
CA ASN A 272 13.59 4.71 -4.21
C ASN A 272 12.78 4.05 -5.33
N PHE A 273 12.62 2.72 -5.30
CA PHE A 273 11.81 2.01 -6.28
C PHE A 273 10.34 2.42 -6.14
N ASN A 274 9.70 2.80 -7.23
CA ASN A 274 8.28 3.11 -7.28
C ASN A 274 7.50 1.87 -7.71
N ILE A 275 6.82 1.24 -6.76
CA ILE A 275 6.01 0.03 -7.01
C ILE A 275 4.78 0.28 -7.88
N TYR A 276 4.46 1.54 -8.21
CA TYR A 276 3.33 1.92 -9.07
C TYR A 276 3.76 2.38 -10.47
N SER A 277 5.02 2.13 -10.85
CA SER A 277 5.56 2.55 -12.14
C SER A 277 6.52 1.49 -12.70
N ASN A 278 6.55 1.33 -14.02
CA ASN A 278 7.64 0.64 -14.72
C ASN A 278 8.85 1.55 -14.98
N ASN A 279 8.74 2.84 -14.74
CA ASN A 279 9.82 3.80 -14.92
C ASN A 279 10.66 3.92 -13.63
N ASN A 280 11.46 2.89 -13.37
CA ASN A 280 12.40 2.84 -12.25
C ASN A 280 13.83 3.01 -12.77
N PRO A 281 14.42 4.22 -12.74
CA PRO A 281 15.78 4.42 -13.21
C PRO A 281 16.77 3.63 -12.34
N VAL A 282 17.86 3.15 -12.95
CA VAL A 282 18.92 2.46 -12.23
C VAL A 282 19.47 3.37 -11.12
N PRO A 283 19.42 2.96 -9.85
CA PRO A 283 19.86 3.80 -8.75
C PRO A 283 21.38 4.00 -8.80
N THR A 284 21.84 5.23 -8.60
CA THR A 284 23.27 5.58 -8.52
C THR A 284 23.76 5.75 -7.08
N LYS A 285 22.84 5.83 -6.12
CA LYS A 285 23.06 5.96 -4.67
C LYS A 285 21.86 5.40 -3.92
N GLY A 286 22.05 5.09 -2.64
CA GLY A 286 21.04 4.56 -1.73
C GLY A 286 21.31 3.10 -1.40
N ILE A 287 20.32 2.43 -0.83
CA ILE A 287 20.40 1.02 -0.43
C ILE A 287 19.28 0.17 -1.03
N VAL A 288 19.64 -1.06 -1.39
CA VAL A 288 18.69 -2.13 -1.71
C VAL A 288 18.26 -2.78 -0.40
N LYS A 289 16.96 -2.93 -0.19
CA LYS A 289 16.40 -3.53 1.02
C LYS A 289 15.59 -4.77 0.66
N THR A 290 15.59 -5.73 1.57
CA THR A 290 14.82 -6.98 1.47
C THR A 290 13.39 -6.79 1.96
N TYR A 291 12.68 -5.79 1.40
CA TYR A 291 11.27 -5.51 1.74
C TYR A 291 10.37 -6.76 1.64
N PRO A 292 10.46 -7.62 0.60
CA PRO A 292 9.78 -8.92 0.56
C PRO A 292 10.00 -9.77 1.81
N GLN A 293 11.26 -10.02 2.14
CA GLN A 293 11.62 -10.86 3.28
C GLN A 293 11.12 -10.29 4.60
N ARG A 294 11.18 -8.96 4.77
CA ARG A 294 10.59 -8.27 5.93
C ARG A 294 9.09 -8.54 6.05
N ARG A 295 8.34 -8.56 4.94
CA ARG A 295 6.90 -8.91 4.94
C ARG A 295 6.68 -10.34 5.44
N TYR A 296 7.47 -11.30 4.94
CA TYR A 296 7.32 -12.71 5.26
C TYR A 296 7.68 -13.01 6.72
N ILE A 297 8.80 -12.45 7.19
CA ILE A 297 9.23 -12.58 8.59
C ILE A 297 8.18 -12.00 9.53
N GLU A 298 7.62 -10.83 9.22
CA GLU A 298 6.55 -10.25 10.04
C GLU A 298 5.25 -11.08 10.00
N ALA A 299 4.96 -11.76 8.89
CA ALA A 299 3.83 -12.70 8.82
C ALA A 299 4.08 -13.98 9.64
N ILE A 300 5.32 -14.49 9.67
CA ILE A 300 5.75 -15.62 10.50
C ILE A 300 5.61 -15.27 11.98
N HIS A 301 6.21 -14.16 12.42
CA HIS A 301 6.12 -13.68 13.81
C HIS A 301 4.67 -13.40 14.25
N TRP A 302 3.86 -12.87 13.33
CA TRP A 302 2.44 -12.69 13.59
C TRP A 302 1.75 -14.05 13.79
N ALA A 303 1.99 -15.02 12.90
CA ALA A 303 1.37 -16.34 13.01
C ALA A 303 1.76 -17.02 14.34
N GLU A 304 3.05 -17.02 14.70
CA GLU A 304 3.52 -17.61 15.97
C GLU A 304 2.85 -17.01 17.20
N SER A 305 2.63 -15.69 17.20
CA SER A 305 2.01 -15.00 18.34
C SER A 305 0.49 -15.15 18.40
N HIS A 306 -0.16 -15.61 17.32
CA HIS A 306 -1.63 -15.65 17.20
C HIS A 306 -2.21 -17.07 17.14
N PHE A 307 -1.39 -18.06 16.80
CA PHE A 307 -1.79 -19.47 16.68
C PHE A 307 -0.94 -20.35 17.59
N PRO A 308 -1.42 -21.55 17.97
CA PRO A 308 -0.66 -22.48 18.82
C PRO A 308 0.46 -23.18 18.02
N ILE A 309 1.40 -22.37 17.51
CA ILE A 309 2.55 -22.78 16.73
C ILE A 309 3.73 -23.08 17.67
N ASP A 310 4.44 -24.16 17.38
CA ASP A 310 5.70 -24.50 18.02
C ASP A 310 6.84 -23.76 17.33
N ALA A 311 7.34 -22.70 17.98
CA ALA A 311 8.40 -21.84 17.46
C ALA A 311 9.73 -22.59 17.18
N ASN A 312 9.92 -23.82 17.69
CA ASN A 312 11.12 -24.62 17.36
C ASN A 312 10.94 -25.48 16.10
N ARG A 313 9.77 -25.42 15.44
CA ARG A 313 9.44 -26.24 14.26
C ARG A 313 8.79 -25.39 13.18
N ILE A 314 9.55 -24.40 12.71
CA ILE A 314 9.19 -23.57 11.55
C ILE A 314 10.00 -24.05 10.36
N TYR A 315 9.32 -24.34 9.26
CA TYR A 315 9.92 -24.86 8.04
C TYR A 315 9.62 -23.93 6.88
N THR A 316 10.55 -23.80 5.94
CA THR A 316 10.32 -23.04 4.71
C THR A 316 10.33 -23.97 3.50
N LYS A 317 9.41 -23.76 2.54
CA LYS A 317 9.31 -24.61 1.34
C LYS A 317 9.05 -23.77 0.10
N GLY A 318 9.85 -24.01 -0.93
CA GLY A 318 9.66 -23.44 -2.26
C GLY A 318 10.44 -24.18 -3.34
N THR A 319 10.13 -23.90 -4.60
CA THR A 319 10.77 -24.45 -5.80
C THR A 319 11.08 -23.30 -6.77
N SER A 320 12.24 -23.35 -7.44
CA SER A 320 12.68 -22.26 -8.35
C SER A 320 12.79 -20.91 -7.61
N ALA A 321 12.22 -19.83 -8.14
CA ALA A 321 12.21 -18.51 -7.50
C ALA A 321 11.62 -18.55 -6.08
N THR A 322 10.61 -19.39 -5.83
CA THR A 322 10.02 -19.52 -4.49
C THR A 322 10.94 -20.30 -3.54
N GLY A 323 11.80 -21.17 -4.07
CA GLY A 323 12.87 -21.83 -3.32
C GLY A 323 13.98 -20.87 -2.91
N PHE A 324 14.29 -19.88 -3.76
CA PHE A 324 15.16 -18.77 -3.35
C PHE A 324 14.54 -17.96 -2.21
N GLY A 325 13.23 -17.67 -2.28
CA GLY A 325 12.52 -17.00 -1.19
C GLY A 325 12.64 -17.75 0.15
N ALA A 326 12.38 -19.06 0.14
CA ALA A 326 12.53 -19.93 1.31
C ALA A 326 13.96 -19.91 1.87
N LEU A 327 14.97 -20.15 1.04
CA LEU A 327 16.37 -20.15 1.44
C LEU A 327 16.82 -18.79 1.99
N LEU A 328 16.39 -17.69 1.37
CA LEU A 328 16.74 -16.34 1.81
C LEU A 328 16.10 -16.02 3.17
N THR A 329 14.87 -16.43 3.43
CA THR A 329 14.24 -16.28 4.75
C THR A 329 15.01 -17.06 5.81
N ALA A 330 15.31 -18.33 5.54
CA ALA A 330 16.12 -19.16 6.43
C ALA A 330 17.53 -18.59 6.68
N PHE A 331 18.10 -17.87 5.70
CA PHE A 331 19.38 -17.19 5.86
C PHE A 331 19.28 -15.92 6.72
N ILE A 332 18.14 -15.20 6.68
CA ILE A 332 17.95 -13.94 7.42
C ILE A 332 17.60 -14.19 8.90
N ILE A 333 16.81 -15.23 9.19
CA ILE A 333 16.40 -15.63 10.56
C ILE A 333 16.73 -17.12 10.84
N PRO A 334 18.01 -17.54 10.71
CA PRO A 334 18.41 -18.95 10.81
C PRO A 334 18.12 -19.58 12.17
N GLU A 335 18.02 -18.78 13.23
CA GLU A 335 17.68 -19.22 14.57
C GLU A 335 16.21 -19.61 14.75
N GLU A 336 15.32 -19.15 13.85
CA GLU A 336 13.89 -19.44 13.88
C GLU A 336 13.50 -20.58 12.93
N ILE A 337 14.27 -20.81 11.85
CA ILE A 337 13.93 -21.80 10.81
C ILE A 337 14.63 -23.14 11.08
N ALA A 338 13.82 -24.19 11.29
CA ALA A 338 14.27 -25.54 11.60
C ALA A 338 14.75 -26.33 10.37
N ALA A 339 14.12 -26.14 9.19
CA ALA A 339 14.59 -26.70 7.92
C ALA A 339 14.03 -25.98 6.68
#